data_AF-A0A1N7AQW9-F1
#
_entry.id   AF-A0A1N7AQW9-F1
#
_cell.length_a   1.000
_cell.length_b   1.000
_cell.length_c   1.000
_cell.angle_alpha   90.00
_cell.angle_beta   90.00
_cell.angle_gamma   90.00
#
_symmetry.space_group_name_H-M   'P 1'
#
loop_
_entity.id
_entity.type
_entity.pdbx_description
1 polymer ?
#
loop_
_entity_poly.entity_id
_entity_poly.type
_entity_poly.pdbx_seq_one_letter_code
_entity_poly.pdbx_strand_id
1 'polypeptide(L)'
;MDETKIELLDLINDKHLIDEYFNFKIKRELNIDIDLSSEYITAHNIVSKKLILVQTFSNTIMDNPQLYLLLRSLIHNINSYYLTKNEIISTLKNQ
;
A
#
# COMPACT_ATOMS: atom_id res chain seq x y z
N MET A 1 -3.13 31.98 -0.38
CA MET A 1 -2.41 30.75 -0.79
C MET A 1 -2.99 29.67 0.08
N ASP A 2 -3.86 28.84 -0.47
CA ASP A 2 -4.48 27.75 0.29
C ASP A 2 -3.39 26.71 0.55
N GLU A 3 -2.97 26.58 1.81
CA GLU A 3 -2.13 25.47 2.23
C GLU A 3 -3.02 24.23 2.18
N THR A 4 -3.08 23.57 1.03
CA THR A 4 -3.66 22.24 0.93
C THR A 4 -2.83 21.35 1.87
N LYS A 5 -3.32 21.17 3.10
CA LYS A 5 -2.75 20.23 4.06
C LYS A 5 -2.66 18.89 3.36
N ILE A 6 -1.43 18.50 3.01
CA ILE A 6 -1.15 17.16 2.50
C ILE A 6 -1.47 16.23 3.67
N GLU A 7 -2.63 15.59 3.62
CA GLU A 7 -3.00 14.60 4.62
C GLU A 7 -2.14 13.37 4.38
N LEU A 8 -1.13 13.23 5.24
CA LEU A 8 -0.26 12.07 5.25
C LEU A 8 -1.06 10.85 5.70
N LEU A 9 -0.71 9.71 5.10
CA LEU A 9 -1.29 8.43 5.43
C LEU A 9 -0.80 7.96 6.80
N ASP A 10 -1.72 7.60 7.68
CA ASP A 10 -1.40 6.95 8.96
C ASP A 10 -1.36 5.43 8.76
N LEU A 11 -0.17 4.83 8.79
CA LEU A 11 0.01 3.40 8.50
C LEU A 11 -0.65 2.45 9.53
N ILE A 12 -1.11 2.96 10.67
CA ILE A 12 -1.84 2.18 11.67
C ILE A 12 -3.34 2.40 11.47
N ASN A 13 -3.78 3.66 11.49
CA ASN A 13 -5.21 3.99 11.45
C ASN A 13 -5.83 3.81 10.06
N ASP A 14 -5.07 4.10 9.01
CA ASP A 14 -5.51 4.00 7.62
C ASP A 14 -5.15 2.64 6.98
N LYS A 15 -4.72 1.63 7.75
CA LYS A 15 -4.35 0.31 7.20
C LYS A 15 -5.46 -0.31 6.34
N HIS A 16 -6.72 -0.18 6.76
CA HIS A 16 -7.86 -0.68 5.98
C HIS A 16 -7.96 -0.02 4.60
N LEU A 17 -7.68 1.29 4.48
CA LEU A 17 -7.66 2.00 3.20
C LEU A 17 -6.51 1.53 2.31
N ILE A 18 -5.36 1.23 2.91
CA ILE A 18 -4.21 0.67 2.18
C ILE A 18 -4.55 -0.71 1.64
N ASP A 19 -5.14 -1.57 2.48
CA ASP A 19 -5.53 -2.93 2.11
C ASP A 19 -6.55 -2.88 0.94
N GLU A 20 -7.57 -2.01 1.03
CA GLU A 20 -8.56 -1.80 -0.03
C GLU A 20 -7.92 -1.27 -1.32
N TYR A 21 -7.01 -0.30 -1.20
CA TYR A 21 -6.27 0.26 -2.34
C TYR A 21 -5.41 -0.77 -3.05
N PHE A 22 -4.67 -1.60 -2.31
CA PHE A 22 -3.83 -2.64 -2.90
C PHE A 22 -4.69 -3.70 -3.59
N ASN A 23 -5.76 -4.16 -2.95
CA ASN A 23 -6.70 -5.10 -3.55
C ASN A 23 -7.32 -4.54 -4.83
N PHE A 24 -7.75 -3.29 -4.83
CA PHE A 24 -8.26 -2.62 -6.02
C PHE A 24 -7.23 -2.61 -7.15
N LYS A 25 -5.97 -2.23 -6.85
CA LYS A 25 -4.89 -2.19 -7.84
C LYS A 25 -4.59 -3.58 -8.43
N ILE A 26 -4.45 -4.59 -7.58
CA ILE A 26 -4.20 -5.97 -8.00
C ILE A 26 -5.35 -6.49 -8.87
N LYS A 27 -6.60 -6.26 -8.42
CA LYS A 27 -7.77 -6.72 -9.17
C LYS A 27 -7.84 -6.05 -10.53
N ARG A 28 -7.61 -4.75 -10.60
CA ARG A 28 -7.69 -3.98 -11.85
C ARG A 28 -6.57 -4.32 -12.83
N GLU A 29 -5.35 -4.52 -12.34
CA GLU A 29 -4.17 -4.66 -13.20
C GLU A 29 -3.84 -6.11 -13.55
N LEU A 30 -4.19 -7.06 -12.66
CA LEU A 30 -3.87 -8.48 -12.82
C LEU A 30 -5.11 -9.39 -12.84
N ASN A 31 -6.31 -8.86 -12.56
CA ASN A 31 -7.55 -9.63 -12.40
C ASN A 31 -7.47 -10.72 -11.32
N ILE A 32 -6.59 -10.55 -10.33
CA ILE A 32 -6.39 -11.45 -9.21
C ILE A 32 -7.19 -10.95 -8.01
N ASP A 33 -7.75 -11.90 -7.25
CA ASP A 33 -8.33 -11.65 -5.93
C ASP A 33 -7.49 -12.42 -4.91
N ILE A 34 -6.94 -11.72 -3.91
CA ILE A 34 -5.99 -12.28 -2.95
C ILE A 34 -6.18 -11.62 -1.58
N ASP A 35 -6.05 -12.41 -0.52
CA ASP A 35 -5.99 -11.87 0.84
C ASP A 35 -4.59 -11.34 1.14
N LEU A 36 -4.49 -10.05 1.45
CA LEU A 36 -3.23 -9.37 1.77
C LEU A 36 -2.96 -9.26 3.28
N SER A 37 -3.85 -9.80 4.13
CA SER A 37 -3.82 -9.63 5.59
C SER A 37 -2.48 -9.96 6.24
N SER A 38 -1.75 -10.93 5.68
CA SER A 38 -0.45 -11.40 6.17
C SER A 38 0.72 -11.15 5.21
N GLU A 39 0.47 -10.45 4.10
CA GLU A 39 1.46 -10.27 3.03
C GLU A 39 2.33 -9.03 3.24
N TYR A 40 1.93 -8.15 4.17
CA TYR A 40 2.77 -7.08 4.70
C TYR A 40 2.31 -6.66 6.10
N ILE A 41 3.24 -6.04 6.83
CA ILE A 41 2.99 -5.51 8.18
C ILE A 41 3.47 -4.07 8.30
N THR A 42 2.86 -3.33 9.22
CA THR A 42 3.35 -2.02 9.65
C THR A 42 4.41 -2.22 10.73
N ALA A 43 5.61 -1.67 10.54
CA ALA A 43 6.73 -1.78 11.48
C ALA A 43 7.51 -0.47 11.61
N HIS A 44 8.17 -0.28 12.75
CA HIS A 44 9.07 0.86 12.96
C HIS A 44 10.45 0.57 12.34
N ASN A 45 10.87 1.44 11.42
CA ASN A 45 12.25 1.45 10.96
C ASN A 45 13.16 1.98 12.06
N ILE A 46 14.12 1.18 12.52
CA ILE A 46 15.01 1.53 13.64
C ILE A 46 15.92 2.72 13.30
N VAL A 47 16.35 2.83 12.04
CA VAL A 47 17.31 3.85 11.59
C VAL A 47 16.62 5.19 11.38
N SER A 48 15.53 5.22 10.61
CA SER A 48 14.81 6.46 10.29
C SER A 48 13.79 6.87 11.34
N LYS A 49 13.46 5.98 12.29
CA LYS A 49 12.42 6.14 13.32
C LYS A 49 11.01 6.37 12.75
N LYS A 50 10.77 5.97 11.50
CA LYS A 50 9.48 6.10 10.81
C LYS A 50 8.75 4.76 10.79
N LEU A 51 7.42 4.81 10.82
CA LEU A 51 6.60 3.66 10.46
C LEU A 51 6.72 3.41 8.95
N ILE A 52 6.86 2.14 8.58
CA ILE A 52 6.93 1.66 7.21
C ILE A 52 6.11 0.38 7.05
N LEU A 53 5.70 0.10 5.83
CA LEU A 53 5.20 -1.22 5.44
C LEU A 53 6.38 -2.13 5.11
N VAL A 54 6.39 -3.34 5.69
CA VAL A 54 7.41 -4.36 5.48
C VAL A 54 6.76 -5.57 4.81
N GLN A 55 7.42 -6.09 3.78
CA GLN A 55 6.97 -7.24 3.01
C GLN A 55 7.10 -8.52 3.84
N THR A 56 6.05 -9.33 3.88
CA THR A 56 6.03 -10.67 4.48
C THR A 56 5.48 -11.69 3.48
N PHE A 57 5.78 -11.47 2.20
CA PHE A 57 5.22 -12.19 1.07
C PHE A 57 5.33 -13.71 1.20
N SER A 58 4.19 -14.38 1.06
CA SER A 58 4.07 -15.82 0.96
C SER A 58 4.60 -16.33 -0.38
N ASN A 59 4.81 -17.65 -0.48
CA ASN A 59 5.20 -18.29 -1.74
C ASN A 59 4.21 -17.99 -2.86
N THR A 60 2.91 -17.86 -2.55
CA THR A 60 1.88 -17.49 -3.53
C THR A 60 2.21 -16.18 -4.26
N ILE A 61 2.71 -15.18 -3.54
CA ILE A 61 3.15 -13.91 -4.14
C ILE A 61 4.49 -14.09 -4.84
N MET A 62 5.44 -14.76 -4.20
CA MET A 62 6.80 -14.93 -4.73
C MET A 62 6.84 -15.73 -6.03
N ASP A 63 5.95 -16.71 -6.19
CA ASP A 63 5.81 -17.57 -7.38
C ASP A 63 5.07 -16.87 -8.53
N ASN A 64 4.48 -15.69 -8.29
CA ASN A 64 3.86 -14.85 -9.32
C ASN A 64 4.66 -13.55 -9.51
N PRO A 65 5.58 -13.48 -10.49
CA PRO A 65 6.46 -12.33 -10.67
C PRO A 65 5.73 -11.00 -10.88
N GLN A 66 4.56 -11.02 -11.54
CA GLN A 66 3.79 -9.79 -11.80
C GLN A 66 3.17 -9.26 -10.50
N LEU A 67 2.57 -10.15 -9.70
CA LEU A 67 2.01 -9.80 -8.40
C LEU A 67 3.09 -9.32 -7.43
N TYR A 68 4.23 -10.02 -7.38
CA TYR A 68 5.39 -9.62 -6.59
C TYR A 68 5.85 -8.21 -6.94
N LEU A 69 6.06 -7.91 -8.23
CA LEU A 69 6.54 -6.60 -8.67
C LEU A 69 5.53 -5.49 -8.37
N LEU A 70 4.24 -5.74 -8.60
CA LEU A 70 3.18 -4.77 -8.32
C LEU A 70 3.12 -4.45 -6.82
N LEU A 71 3.01 -5.45 -5.95
CA LEU A 71 2.93 -5.24 -4.50
C LEU A 71 4.19 -4.58 -3.95
N ARG A 72 5.37 -4.96 -4.43
CA ARG A 72 6.64 -4.33 -4.06
C ARG A 72 6.66 -2.84 -4.43
N SER A 73 6.15 -2.49 -5.62
CA SER A 73 6.04 -1.10 -6.07
C SER A 73 5.06 -0.30 -5.22
N LEU A 74 3.88 -0.86 -4.94
CA LEU A 74 2.87 -0.22 -4.09
C LEU A 74 3.40 0.07 -2.69
N ILE A 75 4.02 -0.91 -2.03
CA ILE A 75 4.67 -0.75 -0.72
C ILE A 75 5.76 0.33 -0.77
N HIS A 76 6.57 0.34 -1.82
CA HIS A 76 7.60 1.36 -2.00
C HIS A 76 6.99 2.77 -2.10
N ASN A 77 5.91 2.95 -2.86
CA ASN A 77 5.27 4.26 -3.00
C ASN A 77 4.69 4.78 -1.68
N ILE A 78 4.10 3.89 -0.86
CA ILE A 78 3.64 4.24 0.48
C ILE A 78 4.82 4.66 1.37
N ASN A 79 5.89 3.86 1.41
CA ASN A 79 7.05 4.12 2.25
C ASN A 79 7.85 5.37 1.85
N SER A 80 7.79 5.76 0.58
CA SER A 80 8.45 6.95 0.04
C SER A 80 7.57 8.21 0.10
N TYR A 81 6.35 8.13 0.65
CA TYR A 81 5.37 9.22 0.69
C TYR A 81 4.99 9.77 -0.71
N TYR A 82 5.10 8.94 -1.76
CA TYR A 82 4.63 9.29 -3.10
C TYR A 82 3.11 9.19 -3.25
N LEU A 83 2.43 8.64 -2.24
CA LEU A 83 0.99 8.45 -2.22
C LEU A 83 0.41 9.09 -0.96
N THR A 84 -0.46 10.08 -1.17
CA THR A 84 -1.22 10.75 -0.11
C THR A 84 -2.53 10.02 0.15
N LYS A 85 -3.11 10.23 1.33
CA LYS A 85 -4.41 9.65 1.69
C LYS A 85 -5.52 10.07 0.71
N ASN A 86 -5.52 11.33 0.29
CA ASN A 86 -6.49 11.86 -0.65
C ASN A 86 -6.38 11.21 -2.04
N GLU A 87 -5.18 10.89 -2.52
CA GLU A 87 -4.99 10.17 -3.78
C GLU A 87 -5.50 8.73 -3.71
N ILE A 88 -5.27 8.04 -2.58
CA ILE A 88 -5.83 6.70 -2.34
C ILE A 88 -7.36 6.76 -2.39
N ILE A 89 -7.97 7.65 -1.59
CA ILE A 89 -9.42 7.80 -1.53
C ILE A 89 -10.00 8.18 -2.90
N SER A 90 -9.35 9.10 -3.62
CA SER A 90 -9.82 9.50 -4.96
C SER A 90 -9.75 8.35 -5.97
N THR A 91 -8.71 7.51 -5.88
CA THR A 91 -8.60 6.32 -6.71
C THR A 91 -9.71 5.31 -6.40
N LEU A 92 -10.02 5.11 -5.12
CA LEU A 92 -11.08 4.19 -4.67
C LEU A 92 -12.50 4.70 -4.99
N LYS A 93 -12.74 6.02 -4.97
CA LYS A 93 -14.04 6.61 -5.31
C LYS A 93 -14.37 6.59 -6.80
N ASN A 94 -13.35 6.53 -7.66
CA ASN A 94 -13.50 6.49 -9.12
C ASN A 94 -13.54 5.04 -9.65
N GLN A 95 -13.97 4.09 -8.81
CA GLN A 95 -14.26 2.70 -9.18
C GLN A 95 -15.45 2.57 -10.13
#